data_AF-A0A1G3KW04-F1
#
_entry.id   AF-A0A1G3KW04-F1
#
_cell.length_a   1.000
_cell.length_b   1.000
_cell.length_c   1.000
_cell.angle_alpha   90.00
_cell.angle_beta   90.00
_cell.angle_gamma   90.00
#
_symmetry.space_group_name_H-M   'P 1'
#
loop_
_entity.id
_entity.type
_entity.pdbx_description
1 polymer ?
#
loop_
_entity_poly.entity_id
_entity_poly.type
_entity_poly.pdbx_seq_one_letter_code
_entity_poly.pdbx_strand_id
1 'polypeptide(L)'
;MRKWAMLCLGAAAIAVSGLVGVPTSACACVGPMPDSELRALIQKADKGDVRATGQVWQEYALVREDVRRGKIWASRAIRVGDPDTMEFMSDKWMWEGQRTPEKRYKLVFYDAAIRLLENGYRNRNMLSTCDAGGMNERYFYVAQLRSARAALETARSGPSIWIQRAGKGSSSAAYHVANHYFWVELDQTRRGQWERRASELGDPMYAGRIVDQRPEADDMRDIDRALRQKVVIARLGDRWVQHAVTAELQQRMVLTRHFASGKSGKPKGLSCTNA
;
A
#
# COMPACT_ATOMS: atom_id res chain seq x y z
N MET A 1 -47.54 49.63 -40.89
CA MET A 1 -48.24 49.73 -39.59
C MET A 1 -47.52 48.78 -38.61
N ARG A 2 -46.46 49.17 -37.89
CA ARG A 2 -46.42 49.87 -36.58
C ARG A 2 -47.44 49.38 -35.54
N LYS A 3 -46.92 48.65 -34.54
CA LYS A 3 -47.18 48.64 -33.08
C LYS A 3 -47.44 47.22 -32.52
N TRP A 4 -46.41 46.59 -31.94
CA TRP A 4 -45.93 46.67 -30.53
C TRP A 4 -46.75 45.77 -29.60
N ALA A 5 -46.13 44.70 -29.08
CA ALA A 5 -45.65 44.59 -27.69
C ALA A 5 -46.67 43.78 -26.86
N MET A 6 -46.35 42.87 -25.95
CA MET A 6 -45.13 42.59 -25.20
C MET A 6 -45.42 41.32 -24.37
N LEU A 7 -44.36 40.51 -24.13
CA LEU A 7 -44.02 39.86 -22.84
C LEU A 7 -45.03 38.83 -22.26
N CYS A 8 -44.65 37.64 -21.80
CA CYS A 8 -43.41 37.23 -21.16
C CYS A 8 -43.39 35.69 -21.00
N LEU A 9 -42.19 35.10 -21.15
CA LEU A 9 -41.57 34.04 -20.31
C LEU A 9 -42.35 32.71 -20.14
N GLY A 10 -41.81 31.52 -20.41
CA GLY A 10 -40.48 31.02 -20.77
C GLY A 10 -40.66 29.50 -20.96
N ALA A 11 -40.12 28.88 -22.01
CA ALA A 11 -38.79 28.25 -22.05
C ALA A 11 -38.60 27.22 -20.90
N ALA A 12 -38.24 25.96 -21.11
CA ALA A 12 -37.89 25.20 -22.31
C ALA A 12 -37.92 23.72 -21.90
N ALA A 13 -38.54 22.86 -22.71
CA ALA A 13 -38.38 21.41 -22.60
C ALA A 13 -37.55 20.95 -23.81
N ILE A 14 -36.23 21.02 -23.68
CA ILE A 14 -35.32 20.36 -24.62
C ILE A 14 -35.00 18.99 -24.06
N ALA A 15 -35.53 17.99 -24.75
CA ALA A 15 -35.06 16.62 -24.73
C ALA A 15 -33.62 16.58 -25.25
N VAL A 16 -32.71 15.90 -24.55
CA VAL A 16 -31.68 15.06 -25.18
C VAL A 16 -31.40 13.88 -24.25
N SER A 17 -31.64 12.70 -24.80
CA SER A 17 -31.23 11.38 -24.36
C SER A 17 -29.73 11.37 -24.02
N GLY A 18 -29.40 11.04 -22.77
CA GLY A 18 -28.02 10.93 -22.32
C GLY A 18 -27.88 9.84 -21.27
N LEU A 19 -27.21 8.76 -21.66
CA LEU A 19 -26.38 7.92 -20.80
C LEU A 19 -27.11 7.14 -19.70
N VAL A 20 -27.24 5.83 -19.94
CA VAL A 20 -27.23 4.81 -18.90
C VAL A 20 -25.87 4.89 -18.20
N GLY A 21 -25.76 5.85 -17.28
CA GLY A 21 -24.67 6.01 -16.34
C GLY A 21 -24.93 5.09 -15.16
N VAL A 22 -24.12 4.04 -15.11
CA VAL A 22 -23.81 3.18 -13.95
C VAL A 22 -24.01 3.93 -12.62
N PRO A 23 -24.67 3.33 -11.60
CA PRO A 23 -24.75 3.95 -10.28
C PRO A 23 -23.31 4.06 -9.76
N THR A 24 -22.81 5.29 -9.75
CA THR A 24 -21.60 5.66 -9.06
C THR A 24 -21.81 5.31 -7.60
N SER A 25 -21.03 4.33 -7.14
CA SER A 25 -20.46 4.27 -5.80
C SER A 25 -21.33 4.92 -4.73
N ALA A 26 -22.12 4.10 -4.03
CA ALA A 26 -22.31 4.35 -2.62
C ALA A 26 -20.91 4.34 -1.97
N CYS A 27 -20.27 5.51 -1.90
CA CYS A 27 -19.42 5.81 -0.76
C CYS A 27 -20.34 5.55 0.43
N ALA A 28 -20.13 4.45 1.13
CA ALA A 28 -20.45 4.46 2.54
C ALA A 28 -19.58 5.58 3.11
N CYS A 29 -20.12 6.80 3.14
CA CYS A 29 -19.60 7.87 3.94
C CYS A 29 -19.68 7.32 5.36
N VAL A 30 -18.60 6.69 5.82
CA VAL A 30 -18.48 6.26 7.19
C VAL A 30 -18.47 7.56 7.98
N GLY A 31 -19.66 7.96 8.43
CA GLY A 31 -19.80 9.11 9.31
C GLY A 31 -19.02 8.86 10.59
N PRO A 32 -18.78 9.92 11.39
CA PRO A 32 -18.09 9.76 12.66
C PRO A 32 -18.76 8.70 13.52
N MET A 33 -17.94 7.87 14.16
CA MET A 33 -18.40 6.91 15.16
C MET A 33 -19.25 7.64 16.21
N PRO A 34 -20.41 7.11 16.64
CA PRO A 34 -21.23 7.72 17.68
C PRO A 34 -20.41 8.08 18.93
N ASP A 35 -20.69 9.22 19.56
CA ASP A 35 -19.90 9.71 20.70
C ASP A 35 -19.90 8.76 21.91
N SER A 36 -20.93 7.92 22.07
CA SER A 36 -20.97 6.85 23.07
C SER A 36 -19.94 5.76 22.77
N GLU A 37 -19.86 5.32 21.53
CA GLU A 37 -18.90 4.31 21.07
C GLU A 37 -17.47 4.84 21.11
N LEU A 38 -17.23 6.08 20.69
CA LEU A 38 -15.92 6.71 20.77
C LEU A 38 -15.45 6.86 22.23
N ARG A 39 -16.35 7.20 23.16
CA ARG A 39 -16.02 7.25 24.60
C ARG A 39 -15.66 5.87 25.13
N ALA A 40 -16.40 4.82 24.77
CA ALA A 40 -16.07 3.46 25.16
C ALA A 40 -14.71 3.01 24.60
N LEU A 41 -14.41 3.41 23.36
CA LEU A 41 -13.12 3.13 22.72
C LEU A 41 -11.96 3.87 23.41
N ILE A 42 -12.14 5.14 23.76
CA ILE A 42 -11.18 5.92 24.55
C ILE A 42 -10.91 5.25 25.90
N GLN A 43 -11.94 4.75 26.59
CA GLN A 43 -11.77 4.03 27.86
C GLN A 43 -10.96 2.74 27.71
N LYS A 44 -11.10 2.02 26.59
CA LYS A 44 -10.23 0.86 26.30
C LYS A 44 -8.79 1.30 26.06
N ALA A 45 -8.61 2.35 25.27
CA ALA A 45 -7.30 2.90 24.95
C ALA A 45 -6.56 3.41 26.21
N ASP A 46 -7.27 4.09 27.12
CA ASP A 46 -6.71 4.56 28.39
C ASP A 46 -6.35 3.40 29.34
N LYS A 47 -6.92 2.20 29.16
CA LYS A 47 -6.53 0.95 29.84
C LYS A 47 -5.34 0.25 29.18
N GLY A 48 -4.75 0.82 28.13
CA GLY A 48 -3.59 0.27 27.44
C GLY A 48 -3.92 -0.62 26.23
N ASP A 49 -5.16 -0.65 25.77
CA ASP A 49 -5.51 -1.37 24.54
C ASP A 49 -4.88 -0.67 23.31
N VAL A 50 -3.92 -1.36 22.70
CA VAL A 50 -3.16 -0.88 21.54
C VAL A 50 -4.10 -0.61 20.35
N ARG A 51 -5.00 -1.55 20.05
CA ARG A 51 -5.89 -1.45 18.89
C ARG A 51 -6.91 -0.34 19.09
N ALA A 52 -7.46 -0.22 20.29
CA ALA A 52 -8.35 0.88 20.61
C ALA A 52 -7.64 2.22 20.46
N THR A 53 -6.36 2.32 20.87
CA THR A 53 -5.57 3.55 20.71
C THR A 53 -5.41 3.94 19.23
N GLY A 54 -5.11 2.97 18.36
CA GLY A 54 -5.04 3.18 16.90
C GLY A 54 -6.38 3.61 16.30
N GLN A 55 -7.47 2.95 16.68
CA GLN A 55 -8.82 3.28 16.19
C GLN A 55 -9.28 4.67 16.63
N VAL A 56 -8.98 5.10 17.87
CA VAL A 56 -9.28 6.47 18.32
C VAL A 56 -8.48 7.49 17.52
N TRP A 57 -7.21 7.19 17.22
CA TRP A 57 -6.41 8.04 16.36
C TRP A 57 -7.02 8.16 14.95
N GLN A 58 -7.37 7.04 14.30
CA GLN A 58 -7.99 7.04 12.98
C GLN A 58 -9.30 7.85 12.96
N GLU A 59 -10.16 7.65 13.96
CA GLU A 59 -11.42 8.40 14.09
C GLU A 59 -11.16 9.91 14.17
N TYR A 60 -10.21 10.36 15.01
CA TYR A 60 -9.92 11.79 15.11
C TYR A 60 -9.17 12.36 13.90
N ALA A 61 -8.21 11.62 13.35
CA ALA A 61 -7.32 12.14 12.32
C ALA A 61 -7.90 12.02 10.90
N LEU A 62 -8.73 11.01 10.64
CA LEU A 62 -9.17 10.66 9.29
C LEU A 62 -10.69 10.80 9.09
N VAL A 63 -11.50 10.62 10.14
CA VAL A 63 -12.97 10.68 10.02
C VAL A 63 -13.50 12.03 10.48
N ARG A 64 -13.12 12.46 11.69
CA ARG A 64 -13.53 13.75 12.27
C ARG A 64 -12.63 14.92 11.87
N GLU A 65 -11.45 14.62 11.34
CA GLU A 65 -10.44 15.61 10.94
C GLU A 65 -10.06 16.61 12.06
N ASP A 66 -10.19 16.22 13.34
CA ASP A 66 -9.74 17.00 14.49
C ASP A 66 -8.22 16.93 14.59
N VAL A 67 -7.54 17.89 13.98
CA VAL A 67 -6.07 17.96 13.92
C VAL A 67 -5.43 17.90 15.32
N ARG A 68 -6.05 18.54 16.33
CA ARG A 68 -5.47 18.60 17.67
C ARG A 68 -5.57 17.24 18.34
N ARG A 69 -6.76 16.63 18.37
CA ARG A 69 -6.95 15.30 18.98
C ARG A 69 -6.25 14.22 18.17
N GLY A 70 -6.24 14.33 16.84
CA GLY A 70 -5.49 13.46 15.94
C GLY A 70 -4.00 13.44 16.28
N LYS A 71 -3.35 14.60 16.52
CA LYS A 71 -1.93 14.64 16.93
C LYS A 71 -1.66 14.01 18.30
N ILE A 72 -2.56 14.23 19.26
CA ILE A 72 -2.45 13.63 20.61
C ILE A 72 -2.53 12.11 20.51
N TRP A 73 -3.54 11.60 19.80
CA TRP A 73 -3.76 10.17 19.68
C TRP A 73 -2.74 9.49 18.76
N ALA A 74 -2.23 10.18 17.74
CA ALA A 74 -1.09 9.71 16.94
C ALA A 74 0.12 9.43 17.83
N SER A 75 0.47 10.37 18.72
CA SER A 75 1.61 10.21 19.64
C SER A 75 1.40 9.04 20.61
N ARG A 76 0.16 8.80 21.04
CA ARG A 76 -0.19 7.65 21.89
C ARG A 76 -0.08 6.33 21.11
N ALA A 77 -0.69 6.24 19.93
CA ALA A 77 -0.65 5.09 19.05
C ALA A 77 0.80 4.71 18.68
N ILE A 78 1.64 5.71 18.39
CA ILE A 78 3.08 5.51 18.16
C ILE A 78 3.75 4.92 19.42
N ARG A 79 3.46 5.45 20.61
CA ARG A 79 4.07 4.96 21.85
C ARG A 79 3.70 3.51 22.16
N VAL A 80 2.44 3.14 21.93
CA VAL A 80 1.95 1.78 22.19
C VAL A 80 2.26 0.80 21.05
N GLY A 81 2.74 1.30 19.91
CA GLY A 81 3.17 0.46 18.78
C GLY A 81 2.01 -0.07 17.95
N ASP A 82 0.92 0.68 17.77
CA ASP A 82 -0.19 0.26 16.92
C ASP A 82 0.27 0.13 15.45
N PRO A 83 0.20 -1.08 14.84
CA PRO A 83 0.84 -1.33 13.55
C PRO A 83 0.21 -0.54 12.40
N ASP A 84 -1.13 -0.44 12.32
CA ASP A 84 -1.81 0.34 11.26
C ASP A 84 -1.41 1.82 11.33
N THR A 85 -1.32 2.39 12.53
CA THR A 85 -0.86 3.77 12.71
C THR A 85 0.59 3.93 12.26
N MET A 86 1.45 2.97 12.58
CA MET A 86 2.86 3.01 12.16
C MET A 86 3.00 2.94 10.64
N GLU A 87 2.25 2.06 10.00
CA GLU A 87 2.22 1.90 8.56
C GLU A 87 1.83 3.23 7.89
N PHE A 88 0.69 3.78 8.30
CA PHE A 88 0.17 5.03 7.76
C PHE A 88 1.12 6.21 7.98
N MET A 89 1.70 6.34 9.18
CA MET A 89 2.65 7.41 9.46
C MET A 89 3.94 7.22 8.67
N SER A 90 4.44 5.99 8.56
CA SER A 90 5.64 5.70 7.79
C SER A 90 5.47 6.06 6.32
N ASP A 91 4.29 5.87 5.73
CA ASP A 91 3.99 6.29 4.35
C ASP A 91 4.17 7.80 4.20
N LYS A 92 3.63 8.58 5.15
CA LYS A 92 3.83 10.04 5.18
C LYS A 92 5.31 10.40 5.21
N TRP A 93 6.10 9.77 6.08
CA TRP A 93 7.54 10.00 6.15
C TRP A 93 8.25 9.59 4.85
N MET A 94 7.84 8.50 4.21
CA MET A 94 8.37 8.10 2.90
C MET A 94 8.10 9.15 1.83
N TRP A 95 6.89 9.70 1.77
CA TRP A 95 6.57 10.78 0.84
C TRP A 95 7.30 12.09 1.14
N GLU A 96 7.45 12.46 2.41
CA GLU A 96 8.27 13.63 2.80
C GLU A 96 9.73 13.44 2.38
N GLY A 97 10.29 12.25 2.59
CA GLY A 97 11.62 11.90 2.12
C GLY A 97 11.75 11.98 0.60
N GLN A 98 10.74 11.50 -0.14
CA GLN A 98 10.70 11.56 -1.60
C GLN A 98 10.73 13.01 -2.11
N ARG A 99 9.87 13.87 -1.56
CA ARG A 99 9.76 15.30 -1.93
C ARG A 99 10.98 16.13 -1.55
N THR A 100 11.77 15.67 -0.59
CA THR A 100 12.92 16.42 -0.09
C THR A 100 14.09 16.37 -1.08
N PRO A 101 14.58 17.53 -1.57
CA PRO A 101 15.73 17.57 -2.50
C PRO A 101 17.05 17.23 -1.82
N GLU A 102 17.25 17.70 -0.58
CA GLU A 102 18.50 17.52 0.14
C GLU A 102 18.66 16.09 0.65
N LYS A 103 19.72 15.42 0.19
CA LYS A 103 20.04 14.04 0.57
C LYS A 103 20.02 13.82 2.09
N ARG A 104 20.62 14.72 2.88
CA ARG A 104 20.69 14.56 4.36
C ARG A 104 19.31 14.42 5.00
N TYR A 105 18.33 15.20 4.56
CA TYR A 105 16.98 15.18 5.11
C TYR A 105 16.19 13.98 4.60
N LYS A 106 16.33 13.62 3.32
CA LYS A 106 15.75 12.38 2.75
C LYS A 106 16.14 11.15 3.59
N LEU A 107 17.41 11.06 4.01
CA LEU A 107 17.88 9.97 4.88
C LEU A 107 17.19 9.97 6.25
N VAL A 108 16.96 11.15 6.85
CA VAL A 108 16.25 11.28 8.14
C VAL A 108 14.80 10.80 8.00
N PHE A 109 14.11 11.19 6.92
CA PHE A 109 12.73 10.78 6.67
C PHE A 109 12.60 9.26 6.50
N TYR A 110 13.47 8.64 5.70
CA TYR A 110 13.44 7.19 5.51
C TYR A 110 13.84 6.41 6.78
N ASP A 111 14.82 6.91 7.54
CA ASP A 111 15.16 6.32 8.84
C ASP A 111 13.99 6.39 9.83
N ALA A 112 13.28 7.53 9.88
CA ALA A 112 12.08 7.69 10.69
C ALA A 112 10.96 6.73 10.28
N ALA A 113 10.71 6.56 8.98
CA ALA A 113 9.74 5.60 8.46
C ALA A 113 10.06 4.16 8.90
N ILE A 114 11.34 3.75 8.78
CA ILE A 114 11.80 2.41 9.20
C ILE A 114 11.59 2.22 10.70
N ARG A 115 11.93 3.20 11.54
CA ARG A 115 11.76 3.10 13.00
C ARG A 115 10.30 2.93 13.41
N LEU A 116 9.38 3.62 12.74
CA LEU A 116 7.94 3.47 12.98
C LEU A 116 7.50 2.04 12.66
N LEU A 117 7.86 1.54 11.48
CA LEU A 117 7.53 0.19 11.03
C LEU A 117 8.16 -0.89 11.92
N GLU A 118 9.40 -0.71 12.36
CA GLU A 118 10.04 -1.64 13.29
C GLU A 118 9.38 -1.63 14.68
N ASN A 119 8.87 -0.48 15.13
CA ASN A 119 8.13 -0.40 16.37
C ASN A 119 6.75 -1.09 16.26
N GLY A 120 6.00 -0.84 15.18
CA GLY A 120 4.71 -1.50 14.95
C GLY A 120 4.83 -3.01 14.72
N TYR A 121 5.96 -3.46 14.14
CA TYR A 121 6.24 -4.89 13.94
C TYR A 121 6.22 -5.70 15.25
N ARG A 122 6.45 -5.08 16.40
CA ARG A 122 6.35 -5.72 17.72
C ARG A 122 4.93 -6.24 17.99
N ASN A 123 3.93 -5.55 17.44
CA ASN A 123 2.51 -5.87 17.54
C ASN A 123 1.94 -6.43 16.23
N ARG A 124 2.76 -6.94 15.32
CA ARG A 124 2.36 -7.45 13.98
C ARG A 124 1.24 -8.48 13.96
N ASN A 125 1.02 -9.21 15.05
CA ASN A 125 -0.07 -10.17 15.17
C ASN A 125 -1.46 -9.49 15.26
N MET A 126 -1.50 -8.17 15.48
CA MET A 126 -2.73 -7.37 15.43
C MET A 126 -3.13 -7.00 14.00
N LEU A 127 -2.23 -7.11 13.02
CA LEU A 127 -2.56 -6.92 11.61
C LEU A 127 -3.45 -8.06 11.13
N SER A 128 -4.57 -7.71 10.52
CA SER A 128 -5.48 -8.68 9.90
C SER A 128 -4.78 -9.41 8.75
N THR A 129 -5.24 -10.62 8.44
CA THR A 129 -4.69 -11.35 7.28
C THR A 129 -5.23 -10.80 5.96
N CYS A 130 -6.50 -10.39 5.90
CA CYS A 130 -7.07 -9.58 4.82
C CYS A 130 -7.58 -8.23 5.36
N ASP A 131 -7.58 -7.18 4.54
CA ASP A 131 -8.43 -6.00 4.74
C ASP A 131 -9.86 -6.21 4.20
N ALA A 132 -10.68 -5.15 4.24
CA ALA A 132 -12.02 -5.13 3.67
C ALA A 132 -12.06 -5.34 2.14
N GLY A 133 -10.97 -5.02 1.44
CA GLY A 133 -10.80 -5.26 0.01
C GLY A 133 -10.34 -6.69 -0.34
N GLY A 134 -9.96 -7.50 0.65
CA GLY A 134 -9.34 -8.82 0.44
C GLY A 134 -7.85 -8.76 0.10
N MET A 135 -7.18 -7.66 0.44
CA MET A 135 -5.74 -7.43 0.32
C MET A 135 -4.99 -7.94 1.55
N ASN A 136 -3.80 -8.50 1.35
CA ASN A 136 -2.99 -9.09 2.42
C ASN A 136 -2.22 -8.01 3.21
N GLU A 137 -2.83 -7.45 4.25
CA GLU A 137 -2.25 -6.37 5.08
C GLU A 137 -0.87 -6.73 5.63
N ARG A 138 -0.67 -7.97 6.06
CA ARG A 138 0.62 -8.44 6.56
C ARG A 138 1.70 -8.32 5.48
N TYR A 139 1.38 -8.66 4.23
CA TYR A 139 2.30 -8.49 3.12
C TYR A 139 2.56 -7.01 2.82
N PHE A 140 1.54 -6.15 2.83
CA PHE A 140 1.72 -4.71 2.57
C PHE A 140 2.62 -4.06 3.61
N TYR A 141 2.45 -4.41 4.89
CA TYR A 141 3.32 -3.97 5.97
C TYR A 141 4.79 -4.36 5.73
N VAL A 142 5.03 -5.63 5.37
CA VAL A 142 6.38 -6.13 5.02
C VAL A 142 6.93 -5.41 3.79
N ALA A 143 6.10 -5.18 2.78
CA ALA A 143 6.49 -4.50 1.56
C ALA A 143 6.89 -3.06 1.82
N GLN A 144 6.17 -2.34 2.67
CA GLN A 144 6.48 -0.98 3.04
C GLN A 144 7.79 -0.90 3.83
N LEU A 145 8.01 -1.78 4.82
CA LEU A 145 9.26 -1.83 5.58
C LEU A 145 10.47 -2.12 4.67
N ARG A 146 10.33 -3.07 3.76
CA ARG A 146 11.39 -3.39 2.79
C ARG A 146 11.64 -2.25 1.81
N SER A 147 10.58 -1.58 1.39
CA SER A 147 10.64 -0.44 0.47
C SER A 147 11.34 0.74 1.11
N ALA A 148 11.03 1.05 2.37
CA ALA A 148 11.69 2.07 3.16
C ALA A 148 13.18 1.79 3.37
N ARG A 149 13.55 0.54 3.69
CA ARG A 149 14.96 0.11 3.78
C ARG A 149 15.68 0.28 2.44
N ALA A 150 15.08 -0.15 1.34
CA ALA A 150 15.66 0.00 0.02
C ALA A 150 15.86 1.47 -0.37
N ALA A 151 14.87 2.33 -0.10
CA ALA A 151 14.97 3.76 -0.32
C ALA A 151 16.09 4.40 0.51
N LEU A 152 16.22 4.04 1.80
CA LEU A 152 17.29 4.54 2.67
C LEU A 152 18.67 4.12 2.15
N GLU A 153 18.84 2.83 1.85
CA GLU A 153 20.12 2.29 1.40
C GLU A 153 20.56 2.91 0.08
N THR A 154 19.65 3.01 -0.89
CA THR A 154 19.96 3.56 -2.22
C THR A 154 20.13 5.07 -2.22
N ALA A 155 19.35 5.81 -1.42
CA ALA A 155 19.58 7.23 -1.20
C ALA A 155 20.98 7.48 -0.58
N ARG A 156 21.44 6.58 0.29
CA ARG A 156 22.76 6.67 0.94
C ARG A 156 23.90 6.35 -0.02
N SER A 157 23.85 5.20 -0.70
CA SER A 157 24.96 4.70 -1.54
C SER A 157 24.91 5.16 -3.00
N GLY A 158 23.78 5.68 -3.46
CA GLY A 158 23.45 5.77 -4.88
C GLY A 158 23.10 4.39 -5.48
N PRO A 159 22.58 4.35 -6.72
CA PRO A 159 22.09 3.12 -7.34
C PRO A 159 23.19 2.26 -7.96
N SER A 160 24.38 2.80 -8.25
CA SER A 160 25.40 2.15 -9.10
C SER A 160 25.86 0.77 -8.58
N ILE A 161 26.12 0.65 -7.27
CA ILE A 161 26.52 -0.64 -6.67
C ILE A 161 25.40 -1.68 -6.74
N TRP A 162 24.15 -1.23 -6.63
CA TRP A 162 22.97 -2.08 -6.71
C TRP A 162 22.73 -2.53 -8.15
N ILE A 163 22.89 -1.63 -9.12
CA ILE A 163 22.85 -1.94 -10.56
C ILE A 163 23.90 -3.00 -10.89
N GLN A 164 25.14 -2.84 -10.42
CA GLN A 164 26.20 -3.82 -10.66
C GLN A 164 25.86 -5.21 -10.08
N ARG A 165 25.33 -5.26 -8.84
CA ARG A 165 24.90 -6.51 -8.19
C ARG A 165 23.73 -7.16 -8.91
N ALA A 166 22.78 -6.37 -9.40
CA ALA A 166 21.65 -6.86 -10.17
C ALA A 166 22.07 -7.38 -11.55
N GLY A 167 23.08 -6.76 -12.17
CA GLY A 167 23.74 -7.26 -13.39
C GLY A 167 24.38 -8.64 -13.18
N LYS A 168 24.83 -8.95 -11.96
CA LYS A 168 25.32 -10.27 -11.53
C LYS A 168 24.21 -11.24 -11.10
N GLY A 169 22.94 -10.89 -11.30
CA GLY A 169 21.79 -11.76 -11.03
C GLY A 169 21.16 -11.62 -9.63
N SER A 170 21.51 -10.60 -8.85
CA SER A 170 20.86 -10.37 -7.54
C SER A 170 19.46 -9.76 -7.70
N SER A 171 18.43 -10.57 -7.44
CA SER A 171 17.01 -10.14 -7.45
C SER A 171 16.74 -9.03 -6.42
N SER A 172 17.26 -9.20 -5.20
CA SER A 172 17.18 -8.18 -4.15
C SER A 172 17.84 -6.87 -4.58
N ALA A 173 18.95 -6.90 -5.32
CA ALA A 173 19.57 -5.67 -5.79
C ALA A 173 18.70 -4.96 -6.84
N ALA A 174 18.09 -5.72 -7.76
CA ALA A 174 17.12 -5.15 -8.71
C ALA A 174 15.92 -4.53 -7.98
N TYR A 175 15.43 -5.16 -6.91
CA TYR A 175 14.39 -4.59 -6.03
C TYR A 175 14.82 -3.24 -5.44
N HIS A 176 16.07 -3.13 -4.96
CA HIS A 176 16.59 -1.87 -4.42
C HIS A 176 16.63 -0.79 -5.50
N VAL A 177 17.09 -1.12 -6.71
CA VAL A 177 17.13 -0.16 -7.82
C VAL A 177 15.73 0.30 -8.24
N ALA A 178 14.73 -0.59 -8.27
CA ALA A 178 13.34 -0.20 -8.54
C ALA A 178 12.82 0.82 -7.50
N ASN A 179 13.09 0.57 -6.22
CA ASN A 179 12.71 1.48 -5.13
C ASN A 179 13.50 2.80 -5.14
N HIS A 180 14.75 2.79 -5.60
CA HIS A 180 15.53 4.02 -5.85
C HIS A 180 14.83 4.91 -6.87
N TYR A 181 14.45 4.35 -8.02
CA TYR A 181 13.77 5.14 -9.04
C TYR A 181 12.37 5.58 -8.63
N PHE A 182 11.69 4.85 -7.73
CA PHE A 182 10.41 5.28 -7.19
C PHE A 182 10.55 6.39 -6.13
N TRP A 183 11.32 6.13 -5.06
CA TRP A 183 11.37 7.00 -3.89
C TRP A 183 12.47 8.06 -3.96
N VAL A 184 13.56 7.84 -4.69
CA VAL A 184 14.70 8.77 -4.71
C VAL A 184 14.63 9.69 -5.93
N GLU A 185 14.48 9.13 -7.13
CA GLU A 185 14.55 9.89 -8.39
C GLU A 185 13.19 10.19 -9.05
N LEU A 186 12.10 9.53 -8.62
CA LEU A 186 10.76 9.65 -9.22
C LEU A 186 10.73 9.40 -10.74
N ASP A 187 11.48 8.40 -11.22
CA ASP A 187 11.50 7.96 -12.62
C ASP A 187 10.68 6.66 -12.77
N GLN A 188 9.42 6.80 -13.22
CA GLN A 188 8.52 5.65 -13.37
C GLN A 188 8.94 4.70 -14.49
N THR A 189 9.59 5.20 -15.54
CA THR A 189 10.05 4.37 -16.66
C THR A 189 11.19 3.44 -16.21
N ARG A 190 12.22 4.00 -15.55
CA ARG A 190 13.31 3.20 -15.00
C ARG A 190 12.82 2.29 -13.88
N ARG A 191 11.93 2.77 -13.02
CA ARG A 191 11.28 1.93 -12.01
C ARG A 191 10.68 0.68 -12.66
N GLY A 192 9.82 0.82 -13.67
CA GLY A 192 9.16 -0.32 -14.33
C GLY A 192 10.14 -1.33 -14.95
N GLN A 193 11.25 -0.86 -15.52
CA GLN A 193 12.32 -1.72 -16.03
C GLN A 193 12.96 -2.56 -14.91
N TRP A 194 13.21 -1.95 -13.75
CA TRP A 194 13.83 -2.62 -12.61
C TRP A 194 12.86 -3.50 -11.81
N GLU A 195 11.58 -3.16 -11.75
CA GLU A 195 10.53 -4.05 -11.24
C GLU A 195 10.47 -5.33 -12.08
N ARG A 196 10.51 -5.19 -13.42
CA ARG A 196 10.61 -6.32 -14.35
C ARG A 196 11.85 -7.15 -14.13
N ARG A 197 13.01 -6.51 -14.06
CA ARG A 197 14.27 -7.21 -13.80
C ARG A 197 14.23 -7.96 -12.46
N ALA A 198 13.67 -7.36 -11.42
CA ALA A 198 13.53 -8.00 -10.11
C ALA A 198 12.61 -9.23 -10.19
N SER A 199 11.45 -9.10 -10.85
CA SER A 199 10.53 -10.22 -11.10
C SER A 199 11.20 -11.37 -11.85
N GLU A 200 11.89 -11.09 -12.96
CA GLU A 200 12.59 -12.10 -13.77
C GLU A 200 13.66 -12.85 -12.98
N LEU A 201 14.37 -12.15 -12.09
CA LEU A 201 15.38 -12.73 -11.19
C LEU A 201 14.75 -13.49 -10.01
N GLY A 202 13.43 -13.40 -9.83
CA GLY A 202 12.65 -14.08 -8.80
C GLY A 202 12.62 -13.34 -7.46
N ASP A 203 12.62 -12.01 -7.46
CA ASP A 203 12.33 -11.23 -6.26
C ASP A 203 10.87 -11.48 -5.82
N PRO A 204 10.64 -11.88 -4.56
CA PRO A 204 9.30 -12.25 -4.09
C PRO A 204 8.35 -11.05 -3.92
N MET A 205 8.84 -9.81 -3.93
CA MET A 205 7.99 -8.64 -3.79
C MET A 205 7.43 -8.18 -5.14
N TYR A 206 8.21 -8.32 -6.21
CA TYR A 206 7.83 -7.90 -7.57
C TYR A 206 7.35 -9.02 -8.49
N ALA A 207 7.55 -10.29 -8.14
CA ALA A 207 7.07 -11.41 -8.96
C ALA A 207 5.56 -11.29 -9.25
N GLY A 208 5.22 -11.23 -10.54
CA GLY A 208 3.85 -11.10 -11.05
C GLY A 208 3.14 -9.81 -10.66
N ARG A 209 3.88 -8.75 -10.25
CA ARG A 209 3.32 -7.48 -9.76
C ARG A 209 3.36 -6.35 -10.81
N ILE A 210 3.49 -6.66 -12.10
CA ILE A 210 3.84 -5.62 -13.08
C ILE A 210 2.63 -5.14 -13.86
N VAL A 211 2.50 -3.82 -13.84
CA VAL A 211 1.55 -2.99 -14.56
C VAL A 211 1.83 -3.09 -16.06
N ASP A 212 0.86 -3.64 -16.78
CA ASP A 212 0.63 -3.60 -18.23
C ASP A 212 1.66 -4.25 -19.19
N GLN A 213 1.09 -4.91 -20.22
CA GLN A 213 1.72 -5.38 -21.47
C GLN A 213 2.65 -6.61 -21.41
N ARG A 214 2.69 -7.37 -20.30
CA ARG A 214 3.37 -8.69 -20.31
C ARG A 214 2.37 -9.84 -20.51
N PRO A 215 2.78 -10.91 -21.23
CA PRO A 215 2.00 -12.14 -21.27
C PRO A 215 1.84 -12.75 -19.88
N GLU A 216 0.64 -13.21 -19.54
CA GLU A 216 0.33 -13.81 -18.23
C GLU A 216 1.19 -15.06 -17.95
N ALA A 217 1.64 -15.75 -19.00
CA ALA A 217 2.56 -16.88 -18.91
C ALA A 217 3.91 -16.50 -18.29
N ASP A 218 4.41 -15.29 -18.58
CA ASP A 218 5.66 -14.80 -18.01
C ASP A 218 5.50 -14.50 -16.51
N ASP A 219 4.36 -13.91 -16.13
CA ASP A 219 4.07 -13.63 -14.73
C ASP A 219 3.88 -14.92 -13.93
N MET A 220 3.17 -15.91 -14.47
CA MET A 220 3.07 -17.23 -13.85
C MET A 220 4.44 -17.89 -13.66
N ARG A 221 5.32 -17.82 -14.66
CA ARG A 221 6.70 -18.35 -14.54
C ARG A 221 7.47 -17.63 -13.43
N ASP A 222 7.41 -16.31 -13.38
CA ASP A 222 8.15 -15.51 -12.42
C ASP A 222 7.63 -15.73 -10.98
N ILE A 223 6.31 -15.85 -10.78
CA ILE A 223 5.71 -16.20 -9.48
C ILE A 223 6.12 -17.61 -9.05
N ASP A 224 6.07 -18.61 -9.94
CA ASP A 224 6.50 -19.98 -9.66
C ASP A 224 7.99 -20.02 -9.27
N ARG A 225 8.83 -19.28 -10.02
CA ARG A 225 10.25 -19.12 -9.72
C ARG A 225 10.45 -18.52 -8.32
N ALA A 226 9.75 -17.45 -7.96
CA ALA A 226 9.86 -16.82 -6.65
C ALA A 226 9.45 -17.77 -5.52
N LEU A 227 8.34 -18.51 -5.68
CA LEU A 227 7.88 -19.51 -4.71
C LEU A 227 8.88 -20.64 -4.49
N ARG A 228 9.63 -21.04 -5.53
CA ARG A 228 10.70 -22.05 -5.42
C ARG A 228 11.95 -21.54 -4.70
N GLN A 229 12.18 -20.22 -4.63
CA GLN A 229 13.33 -19.63 -3.95
C GLN A 229 13.14 -19.55 -2.42
N LYS A 230 12.94 -20.71 -1.78
CA LYS A 230 12.72 -20.81 -0.32
C LYS A 230 13.80 -20.11 0.51
N VAL A 231 15.07 -20.16 0.07
CA VAL A 231 16.19 -19.49 0.74
C VAL A 231 16.07 -17.97 0.66
N VAL A 232 15.58 -17.41 -0.46
CA VAL A 232 15.37 -15.96 -0.60
C VAL A 232 14.21 -15.51 0.29
N ILE A 233 13.11 -16.26 0.31
CA ILE A 233 11.97 -16.00 1.21
C ILE A 233 12.40 -16.07 2.69
N ALA A 234 13.20 -17.07 3.06
CA ALA A 234 13.71 -17.22 4.43
C ALA A 234 14.59 -16.04 4.88
N ARG A 235 15.31 -15.39 3.95
CA ARG A 235 16.12 -14.20 4.24
C ARG A 235 15.30 -12.92 4.43
N LEU A 236 13.99 -12.92 4.12
CA LEU A 236 13.15 -11.74 4.27
C LEU A 236 12.85 -11.41 5.74
N GLY A 237 12.82 -12.43 6.62
CA GLY A 237 12.48 -12.25 8.03
C GLY A 237 12.08 -13.55 8.73
N ASP A 238 11.36 -13.41 9.84
CA ASP A 238 10.86 -14.54 10.63
C ASP A 238 9.74 -15.32 9.89
N ARG A 239 9.21 -16.36 10.55
CA ARG A 239 8.13 -17.18 9.99
C ARG A 239 6.88 -16.38 9.63
N TRP A 240 6.57 -15.31 10.37
CA TRP A 240 5.41 -14.45 10.10
C TRP A 240 5.59 -13.72 8.77
N VAL A 241 6.78 -13.16 8.52
CA VAL A 241 7.12 -12.52 7.24
C VAL A 241 7.08 -13.53 6.08
N GLN A 242 7.70 -14.69 6.28
CA GLN A 242 7.75 -15.75 5.27
C GLN A 242 6.35 -16.20 4.86
N HIS A 243 5.46 -16.33 5.84
CA HIS A 243 4.08 -16.71 5.61
C HIS A 243 3.30 -15.62 4.85
N ALA A 244 3.37 -14.36 5.29
CA ALA A 244 2.70 -13.25 4.63
C ALA A 244 3.10 -13.14 3.14
N VAL A 245 4.40 -13.24 2.84
CA VAL A 245 4.92 -13.17 1.47
C VAL A 245 4.55 -14.39 0.63
N THR A 246 4.58 -15.59 1.21
CA THR A 246 4.20 -16.81 0.49
C THR A 246 2.71 -16.82 0.16
N ALA A 247 1.86 -16.42 1.11
CA ALA A 247 0.41 -16.32 0.92
C ALA A 247 0.06 -15.33 -0.21
N GLU A 248 0.73 -14.17 -0.24
CA GLU A 248 0.58 -13.18 -1.31
C GLU A 248 1.00 -13.75 -2.68
N LEU A 249 2.15 -14.41 -2.78
CA LEU A 249 2.60 -15.02 -4.04
C LEU A 249 1.65 -16.11 -4.54
N GLN A 250 1.12 -16.93 -3.64
CA GLN A 250 0.11 -17.95 -3.97
C GLN A 250 -1.19 -17.30 -4.44
N GLN A 251 -1.63 -16.23 -3.77
CA GLN A 251 -2.81 -15.46 -4.17
C GLN A 251 -2.63 -14.85 -5.57
N ARG A 252 -1.47 -14.25 -5.85
CA ARG A 252 -1.12 -13.75 -7.19
C ARG A 252 -1.16 -14.86 -8.23
N MET A 253 -0.56 -16.02 -7.96
CA MET A 253 -0.60 -17.16 -8.89
C MET A 253 -2.04 -17.58 -9.23
N VAL A 254 -2.92 -17.64 -8.23
CA VAL A 254 -4.34 -17.99 -8.43
C VAL A 254 -5.05 -16.94 -9.28
N LEU A 255 -4.81 -15.65 -8.99
CA LEU A 255 -5.38 -14.53 -9.76
C LEU A 255 -4.90 -14.54 -11.21
N THR A 256 -3.59 -14.65 -11.45
CA THR A 256 -3.00 -14.69 -12.80
C THR A 256 -3.56 -15.87 -13.59
N ARG A 257 -3.64 -17.07 -13.00
CA ARG A 257 -4.26 -18.24 -13.67
C ARG A 257 -5.73 -18.05 -13.99
N HIS A 258 -6.48 -17.42 -13.08
CA HIS A 258 -7.90 -17.15 -13.26
C HIS A 258 -8.12 -16.26 -14.49
N PHE A 259 -7.45 -15.11 -14.54
CA PHE A 259 -7.62 -14.15 -15.62
C PHE A 259 -7.00 -14.62 -16.94
N ALA A 260 -5.85 -15.32 -16.91
CA ALA A 260 -5.26 -15.94 -18.10
C ALA A 260 -6.18 -16.98 -18.77
N SER A 261 -7.11 -17.57 -18.02
CA SER A 261 -8.12 -18.50 -18.55
C SER A 261 -9.35 -17.80 -19.17
N GLY A 262 -9.34 -16.47 -19.25
CA GLY A 262 -10.46 -15.66 -19.77
C GLY A 262 -11.65 -15.56 -18.81
N LYS A 263 -11.49 -16.00 -17.55
CA LYS A 263 -12.55 -15.88 -16.54
C LYS A 263 -12.61 -14.47 -15.98
N SER A 264 -13.82 -14.02 -15.70
CA SER A 264 -14.11 -12.76 -15.03
C SER A 264 -14.66 -13.01 -13.62
N GLY A 265 -14.56 -11.99 -12.76
CA GLY A 265 -15.05 -12.03 -11.38
C GLY A 265 -14.01 -12.49 -10.35
N LYS A 266 -14.47 -12.76 -9.13
CA LYS A 266 -13.61 -13.11 -8.00
C LYS A 266 -13.26 -14.62 -8.05
N PRO A 267 -11.96 -14.99 -8.07
CA PRO A 267 -11.59 -16.40 -8.04
C PRO A 267 -12.01 -17.07 -6.74
N LYS A 268 -12.36 -18.37 -6.81
CA LYS A 268 -12.56 -19.22 -5.63
C LYS A 268 -11.19 -19.60 -5.05
N GLY A 269 -11.09 -19.68 -3.72
CA GLY A 269 -9.87 -20.15 -3.04
C GLY A 269 -8.78 -19.09 -2.82
N LEU A 270 -9.12 -17.81 -2.75
CA LEU A 270 -8.19 -16.76 -2.33
C LEU A 270 -7.72 -17.01 -0.89
N SER A 271 -6.42 -16.88 -0.64
CA SER A 271 -5.77 -17.44 0.56
C SER A 271 -5.68 -16.49 1.75
N CYS A 272 -5.88 -15.17 1.57
CA CYS A 272 -5.73 -14.25 2.70
C CYS A 272 -6.75 -14.54 3.83
N THR A 273 -7.80 -15.32 3.57
CA THR A 273 -8.79 -15.73 4.58
C THR A 273 -8.41 -17.00 5.37
N ASN A 274 -7.41 -17.77 4.92
CA ASN A 274 -7.10 -19.11 5.44
C ASN A 274 -5.70 -19.19 6.09
N ALA A 275 -5.34 -18.19 6.90
CA ALA A 275 -4.06 -18.14 7.61
C ALA A 275 -4.09 -17.35 8.93
#